data_AF-J5K4Y7-F1
#
_entry.id   AF-J5K4Y7-F1
#
_cell.length_a   1.000
_cell.length_b   1.000
_cell.length_c   1.000
_cell.angle_alpha   90.00
_cell.angle_beta   90.00
_cell.angle_gamma   90.00
#
_symmetry.space_group_name_H-M   'P 1'
#
loop_
_entity.id
_entity.type
_entity.pdbx_description
1 polymer ?
#
loop_
_entity_poly.entity_id
_entity_poly.type
_entity_poly.pdbx_seq_one_letter_code
_entity_poly.pdbx_strand_id
1 'polypeptide(L)'
;MTFGGVSKDYGNRSSLQPHTQLAIQTGGSVLSRLPSSTSTVVKSPIYMLRGFSTSIPFARLNMTTITSLMRISAKDLSQRILAERDSAESTYAIIDVRDDDYLGGHIRGGIHAASEQLDALMPTLLRRLEGKRTVVFHCALSQQRGPSAALRYLRERTAKSSSGESPQQEVLVLDRGFEGWRQVYGEDERLTEGYRKDLWGDH
;
A
#
# COMPACT_ATOMS: atom_id res chain seq x y z
N MET A 1 3.56 16.58 -62.96
CA MET A 1 2.24 16.57 -63.62
C MET A 1 1.16 16.53 -62.54
N THR A 2 0.17 17.41 -62.69
CA THR A 2 -1.14 17.52 -62.03
C THR A 2 -1.25 17.85 -60.53
N PHE A 3 -1.75 19.07 -60.32
CA PHE A 3 -2.33 19.73 -59.16
C PHE A 3 -3.73 19.19 -58.77
N GLY A 4 -4.18 19.53 -57.56
CA GLY A 4 -5.60 19.70 -57.16
C GLY A 4 -5.87 19.08 -55.79
N GLY A 5 -6.29 19.78 -54.72
CA GLY A 5 -6.92 21.09 -54.58
C GLY A 5 -8.37 20.96 -54.09
N VAL A 6 -8.70 21.72 -53.05
CA VAL A 6 -10.03 22.28 -52.67
C VAL A 6 -10.74 21.70 -51.43
N SER A 7 -10.71 22.56 -50.40
CA SER A 7 -11.63 22.82 -49.27
C SER A 7 -13.11 22.48 -49.43
N LYS A 8 -13.79 22.31 -48.28
CA LYS A 8 -14.86 23.25 -47.87
C LYS A 8 -15.29 23.11 -46.41
N ASP A 9 -15.26 24.26 -45.74
CA ASP A 9 -15.96 24.57 -44.49
C ASP A 9 -17.48 24.41 -44.61
N TYR A 10 -18.09 23.90 -43.55
CA TYR A 10 -19.46 24.14 -43.09
C TYR A 10 -19.34 24.17 -41.56
N GLY A 11 -19.90 25.08 -40.78
CA GLY A 11 -21.04 25.94 -40.97
C GLY A 11 -21.62 26.17 -39.58
N ASN A 12 -21.44 27.39 -39.10
CA ASN A 12 -21.98 28.03 -37.90
C ASN A 12 -23.43 27.63 -37.55
N ARG A 13 -23.75 27.43 -36.25
CA ARG A 13 -25.05 27.84 -35.69
C ARG A 13 -25.04 28.06 -34.19
N SER A 14 -25.28 29.33 -33.85
CA SER A 14 -25.58 29.90 -32.54
C SER A 14 -27.02 29.60 -32.10
N SER A 15 -27.25 29.45 -30.79
CA SER A 15 -28.51 29.80 -30.09
C SER A 15 -28.26 29.69 -28.58
N LEU A 16 -28.03 30.80 -27.87
CA LEU A 16 -29.03 31.59 -27.12
C LEU A 16 -29.60 30.88 -25.87
N GLN A 17 -29.25 31.41 -24.69
CA GLN A 17 -29.92 31.19 -23.40
C GLN A 17 -31.29 31.92 -23.35
N PRO A 18 -32.17 31.73 -22.34
CA PRO A 18 -32.01 32.42 -21.03
C PRO A 18 -32.59 31.72 -19.76
N HIS A 19 -32.10 32.23 -18.62
CA HIS A 19 -32.67 32.34 -17.26
C HIS A 19 -34.05 31.76 -16.91
N THR A 20 -34.13 31.13 -15.73
CA THR A 20 -35.27 31.29 -14.80
C THR A 20 -34.79 31.23 -13.35
N GLN A 21 -35.42 32.03 -12.50
CA GLN A 21 -34.97 32.51 -11.19
C GLN A 21 -36.00 32.16 -10.10
N LEU A 22 -35.55 32.21 -8.84
CA LEU A 22 -36.31 32.38 -7.58
C LEU A 22 -37.10 31.18 -7.00
N ALA A 23 -36.73 30.81 -5.77
CA ALA A 23 -37.67 30.78 -4.64
C ALA A 23 -36.92 31.03 -3.32
N ILE A 24 -37.36 32.07 -2.60
CA ILE A 24 -37.01 32.47 -1.24
C ILE A 24 -38.13 31.96 -0.31
N GLN A 25 -37.78 31.43 0.86
CA GLN A 25 -38.65 31.38 2.05
C GLN A 25 -37.76 31.23 3.29
N THR A 26 -37.37 32.29 4.01
CA THR A 26 -38.04 32.96 5.16
C THR A 26 -38.67 32.07 6.22
N GLY A 27 -38.08 32.14 7.42
CA GLY A 27 -38.83 32.42 8.65
C GLY A 27 -38.86 31.31 9.71
N GLY A 28 -38.47 31.64 10.95
CA GLY A 28 -38.93 30.90 12.13
C GLY A 28 -37.99 30.84 13.33
N SER A 29 -37.74 31.99 13.98
CA SER A 29 -37.25 32.04 15.36
C SER A 29 -38.23 31.38 16.33
N VAL A 30 -37.75 30.54 17.25
CA VAL A 30 -38.39 30.38 18.56
C VAL A 30 -37.33 30.19 19.65
N LEU A 31 -37.19 31.24 20.46
CA LEU A 31 -36.56 31.25 21.78
C LEU A 31 -37.38 30.40 22.75
N SER A 32 -36.74 29.47 23.47
CA SER A 32 -37.28 29.03 24.76
C SER A 32 -36.19 28.52 25.71
N ARG A 33 -35.86 29.41 26.66
CA ARG A 33 -35.78 29.20 28.11
C ARG A 33 -34.80 28.14 28.65
N LEU A 34 -33.72 28.68 29.22
CA LEU A 34 -33.04 28.15 30.40
C LEU A 34 -34.01 27.98 31.58
N PRO A 35 -33.76 27.00 32.45
CA PRO A 35 -33.91 27.22 33.88
C PRO A 35 -32.58 27.06 34.65
N SER A 36 -32.43 27.99 35.57
CA SER A 36 -31.45 28.13 36.63
C SER A 36 -31.63 27.13 37.78
N SER A 37 -30.55 26.95 38.55
CA SER A 37 -30.49 26.46 39.94
C SER A 37 -30.63 24.93 40.06
N THR A 38 -29.79 24.19 40.79
CA THR A 38 -29.26 24.47 42.14
C THR A 38 -27.91 23.79 42.37
N SER A 39 -27.02 24.46 43.10
CA SER A 39 -25.85 23.85 43.75
C SER A 39 -26.20 22.60 44.53
N THR A 40 -25.41 21.54 44.37
CA THR A 40 -25.27 20.53 45.42
C THR A 40 -23.79 20.19 45.53
N VAL A 41 -23.20 20.67 46.61
CA VAL A 41 -21.85 20.33 47.07
C VAL A 41 -21.87 18.85 47.44
N VAL A 42 -21.25 18.01 46.60
CA VAL A 42 -20.96 16.63 46.97
C VAL A 42 -19.48 16.54 47.32
N LYS A 43 -19.28 16.26 48.60
CA LYS A 43 -18.01 16.07 49.30
C LYS A 43 -17.14 15.03 48.60
N SER A 44 -15.88 15.37 48.38
CA SER A 44 -14.80 14.42 48.14
C SER A 44 -14.70 13.41 49.28
N PRO A 45 -14.70 12.10 49.00
CA PRO A 45 -14.02 11.14 49.83
C PRO A 45 -12.66 10.83 49.19
N ILE A 46 -11.63 11.21 49.93
CA ILE A 46 -10.26 10.74 49.79
C ILE A 46 -10.30 9.20 49.75
N TYR A 47 -10.11 8.62 48.56
CA TYR A 47 -9.80 7.20 48.41
C TYR A 47 -8.33 7.06 48.01
N MET A 48 -7.52 6.93 49.06
CA MET A 48 -6.55 5.86 49.26
C MET A 48 -5.91 5.29 47.97
N LEU A 49 -4.69 5.74 47.70
CA LEU A 49 -3.70 5.11 46.82
C LEU A 49 -3.67 3.59 47.08
N ARG A 50 -4.31 2.81 46.22
CA ARG A 50 -4.00 1.39 46.06
C ARG A 50 -3.12 1.27 44.83
N GLY A 51 -1.85 1.00 45.09
CA GLY A 51 -0.88 0.64 44.07
C GLY A 51 -1.37 -0.58 43.30
N PHE A 52 -1.96 -0.33 42.13
CA PHE A 52 -2.07 -1.34 41.11
C PHE A 52 -0.68 -1.51 40.51
N SER A 53 0.07 -2.47 41.08
CA SER A 53 1.15 -3.13 40.38
C SER A 53 0.53 -3.83 39.17
N THR A 54 0.30 -3.07 38.10
CA THR A 54 0.07 -3.65 36.78
C THR A 54 1.46 -4.08 36.33
N SER A 55 1.77 -5.35 36.58
CA SER A 55 2.79 -6.05 35.80
C SER A 55 2.36 -5.93 34.34
N ILE A 56 2.86 -4.90 33.66
CA ILE A 56 2.77 -4.76 32.21
C ILE A 56 3.28 -6.10 31.68
N PRO A 57 2.45 -6.93 31.02
CA PRO A 57 3.00 -8.05 30.27
C PRO A 57 3.91 -7.42 29.23
N PHE A 58 5.22 -7.52 29.48
CA PHE A 58 6.25 -7.14 28.54
C PHE A 58 6.01 -8.04 27.33
N ALA A 59 5.21 -7.53 26.38
CA ALA A 59 4.89 -8.24 25.16
C ALA A 59 6.22 -8.70 24.58
N ARG A 60 6.35 -10.02 24.41
CA ARG A 60 7.56 -10.67 23.94
C ARG A 60 7.94 -10.01 22.62
N LEU A 61 8.91 -9.10 22.64
CA LEU A 61 9.52 -8.53 21.45
C LEU A 61 10.25 -9.68 20.77
N ASN A 62 9.54 -10.43 19.92
CA ASN A 62 10.15 -11.36 19.02
C ASN A 62 11.04 -10.52 18.08
N MET A 63 12.32 -10.42 18.41
CA MET A 63 13.30 -9.73 17.59
C MET A 63 13.42 -10.46 16.26
N THR A 64 12.65 -10.03 15.26
CA THR A 64 12.75 -10.55 13.90
C THR A 64 14.11 -10.17 13.33
N THR A 65 14.96 -11.17 13.10
CA THR A 65 16.26 -11.03 12.46
C THR A 65 16.17 -11.46 11.00
N ILE A 66 17.17 -11.10 10.18
CA ILE A 66 17.19 -11.43 8.74
C ILE A 66 17.04 -12.94 8.53
N THR A 67 17.72 -13.74 9.35
CA THR A 67 17.72 -15.20 9.29
C THR A 67 16.38 -15.83 9.68
N SER A 68 15.53 -15.10 10.41
CA SER A 68 14.20 -15.57 10.82
C SER A 68 13.10 -15.24 9.82
N LEU A 69 13.41 -14.47 8.75
CA LEU A 69 12.43 -14.13 7.74
C LEU A 69 12.04 -15.36 6.93
N MET A 70 10.73 -15.58 6.83
CA MET A 70 10.17 -16.61 5.97
C MET A 70 10.41 -16.25 4.50
N ARG A 71 10.72 -17.26 3.70
CA ARG A 71 10.96 -17.12 2.26
C ARG A 71 9.90 -17.86 1.46
N ILE A 72 9.62 -17.38 0.26
CA ILE A 72 8.69 -18.00 -0.69
C ILE A 72 9.44 -18.35 -1.98
N SER A 73 9.16 -19.52 -2.55
CA SER A 73 9.76 -19.90 -3.84
C SER A 73 9.08 -19.17 -5.00
N ALA A 74 9.79 -19.00 -6.12
CA ALA A 74 9.21 -18.45 -7.34
C ALA A 74 8.00 -19.29 -7.82
N LYS A 75 8.04 -20.60 -7.62
CA LYS A 75 6.94 -21.51 -7.96
C LYS A 75 5.69 -21.21 -7.14
N ASP A 76 5.81 -21.12 -5.82
CA ASP A 76 4.63 -20.87 -4.96
C ASP A 76 4.07 -19.45 -5.19
N LEU A 77 4.95 -18.47 -5.43
CA LEU A 77 4.52 -17.12 -5.75
C LEU A 77 3.77 -17.07 -7.11
N SER A 78 4.30 -17.72 -8.15
CA SER A 78 3.61 -17.76 -9.46
C SER A 78 2.24 -18.43 -9.38
N GLN A 79 2.10 -19.50 -8.58
CA GLN A 79 0.81 -20.14 -8.34
C GLN A 79 -0.19 -19.18 -7.67
N ARG A 80 0.25 -18.39 -6.68
CA ARG A 80 -0.61 -17.36 -6.05
C ARG A 80 -1.04 -16.29 -7.04
N ILE A 81 -0.13 -15.83 -7.91
CA ILE A 81 -0.45 -14.84 -8.94
C ILE A 81 -1.48 -15.38 -9.93
N LEU A 82 -1.31 -16.62 -10.39
CA LEU A 82 -2.25 -17.23 -11.33
C LEU A 82 -3.60 -17.52 -10.70
N ALA A 83 -3.65 -17.86 -9.40
CA ALA A 83 -4.89 -18.15 -8.69
C ALA A 83 -5.77 -16.91 -8.47
N GLU A 84 -5.18 -15.74 -8.28
CA GLU A 84 -5.91 -14.48 -8.03
C GLU A 84 -5.87 -13.53 -9.24
N ARG A 85 -5.52 -14.02 -10.43
CA ARG A 85 -5.34 -13.19 -11.64
C ARG A 85 -6.58 -12.38 -12.02
N ASP A 86 -7.76 -13.00 -11.88
CA ASP A 86 -9.04 -12.40 -12.26
C ASP A 86 -9.74 -11.70 -11.08
N SER A 87 -9.10 -11.69 -9.91
CA SER A 87 -9.62 -10.99 -8.72
C SER A 87 -9.41 -9.49 -8.86
N ALA A 88 -10.46 -8.71 -8.62
CA ALA A 88 -10.38 -7.25 -8.63
C ALA A 88 -9.41 -6.71 -7.55
N GLU A 89 -9.31 -7.40 -6.41
CA GLU A 89 -8.43 -7.06 -5.30
C GLU A 89 -7.59 -8.27 -4.89
N SER A 90 -6.27 -8.16 -5.06
CA SER A 90 -5.33 -9.21 -4.64
C SER A 90 -5.24 -9.28 -3.11
N THR A 91 -5.14 -10.48 -2.56
CA THR A 91 -4.89 -10.70 -1.12
C THR A 91 -3.41 -10.49 -0.77
N TYR A 92 -2.54 -10.48 -1.78
CA TYR A 92 -1.10 -10.28 -1.62
C TYR A 92 -0.60 -9.01 -2.31
N ALA A 93 0.60 -8.58 -1.93
CA ALA A 93 1.36 -7.54 -2.62
C ALA A 93 2.82 -7.97 -2.79
N ILE A 94 3.42 -7.58 -3.91
CA ILE A 94 4.82 -7.86 -4.23
C ILE A 94 5.56 -6.52 -4.26
N ILE A 95 6.64 -6.40 -3.49
CA ILE A 95 7.44 -5.20 -3.39
C ILE A 95 8.82 -5.47 -3.97
N ASP A 96 9.11 -4.79 -5.07
CA ASP A 96 10.43 -4.81 -5.71
C ASP A 96 11.25 -3.64 -5.17
N VAL A 97 12.34 -3.94 -4.46
CA VAL A 97 13.24 -2.94 -3.89
C VAL A 97 14.56 -2.80 -4.65
N ARG A 98 14.59 -3.20 -5.92
CA ARG A 98 15.70 -2.88 -6.83
C ARG A 98 15.79 -1.38 -7.08
N ASP A 99 16.99 -0.92 -7.33
CA ASP A 99 17.29 0.49 -7.61
C ASP A 99 17.42 0.64 -9.14
N ASP A 100 18.60 0.98 -9.64
CA ASP A 100 18.88 1.06 -11.09
C ASP A 100 18.75 -0.30 -11.81
N ASP A 101 18.89 -1.40 -11.07
CA ASP A 101 18.77 -2.77 -11.55
C ASP A 101 17.31 -3.25 -11.68
N TYR A 102 16.33 -2.35 -11.57
CA TYR A 102 14.92 -2.63 -11.83
C TYR A 102 14.61 -2.82 -13.33
N LEU A 103 15.40 -2.20 -14.20
CA LEU A 103 15.25 -2.31 -15.65
C LEU A 103 15.44 -3.78 -16.12
N GLY A 104 14.78 -4.13 -17.23
CA GLY A 104 14.86 -5.48 -17.81
C GLY A 104 13.65 -6.37 -17.53
N GLY A 105 12.73 -5.92 -16.69
CA GLY A 105 11.47 -6.60 -16.40
C GLY A 105 11.19 -6.66 -14.90
N HIS A 106 9.94 -6.88 -14.55
CA HIS A 106 9.50 -6.99 -13.16
C HIS A 106 8.31 -7.94 -13.04
N ILE A 107 8.04 -8.40 -11.81
CA ILE A 107 6.91 -9.30 -11.55
C ILE A 107 5.61 -8.52 -11.72
N ARG A 108 4.65 -9.12 -12.44
CA ARG A 108 3.36 -8.51 -12.74
C ARG A 108 2.61 -8.08 -11.48
N GLY A 109 2.09 -6.85 -11.50
CA GLY A 109 1.34 -6.29 -10.37
C GLY A 109 2.21 -5.96 -9.15
N GLY A 110 3.53 -6.00 -9.28
CA GLY A 110 4.46 -5.57 -8.25
C GLY A 110 4.49 -4.05 -8.09
N ILE A 111 4.76 -3.61 -6.85
CA ILE A 111 5.00 -2.20 -6.52
C ILE A 111 6.52 -2.02 -6.48
N HIS A 112 7.03 -1.10 -7.30
CA HIS A 112 8.43 -0.69 -7.22
C HIS A 112 8.63 0.33 -6.10
N ALA A 113 9.54 0.02 -5.17
CA ALA A 113 9.93 0.88 -4.08
C ALA A 113 11.44 0.75 -3.86
N ALA A 114 12.22 1.50 -4.64
CA ALA A 114 13.69 1.47 -4.62
C ALA A 114 14.26 1.54 -3.20
N SER A 115 15.28 0.75 -2.93
CA SER A 115 15.90 0.64 -1.60
C SER A 115 16.44 1.98 -1.11
N GLU A 116 16.98 2.82 -2.00
CA GLU A 116 17.49 4.16 -1.66
C GLU A 116 16.38 5.12 -1.19
N GLN A 117 15.17 4.94 -1.70
CA GLN A 117 14.02 5.79 -1.40
C GLN A 117 13.07 5.17 -0.37
N LEU A 118 13.36 3.95 0.07
CA LEU A 118 12.46 3.13 0.88
C LEU A 118 12.02 3.84 2.16
N ASP A 119 12.93 4.58 2.80
CA ASP A 119 12.69 5.33 4.03
C ASP A 119 11.60 6.39 3.86
N ALA A 120 11.67 7.14 2.77
CA ALA A 120 10.69 8.17 2.44
C ALA A 120 9.35 7.55 1.99
N LEU A 121 9.40 6.38 1.34
CA LEU A 121 8.23 5.67 0.83
C LEU A 121 7.50 4.85 1.90
N MET A 122 8.16 4.50 3.01
CA MET A 122 7.63 3.56 4.00
C MET A 122 6.26 3.96 4.57
N PRO A 123 6.00 5.23 4.93
CA PRO A 123 4.66 5.64 5.38
C PRO A 123 3.57 5.38 4.34
N THR A 124 3.90 5.54 3.05
CA THR A 124 2.98 5.26 1.93
C THR A 124 2.80 3.77 1.71
N LEU A 125 3.88 2.98 1.79
CA LEU A 125 3.81 1.52 1.74
C LEU A 125 2.93 0.96 2.86
N LEU A 126 3.11 1.42 4.09
CA LEU A 126 2.29 0.98 5.24
C LEU A 126 0.79 1.20 5.01
N ARG A 127 0.39 2.36 4.45
CA ARG A 127 -1.02 2.63 4.13
C ARG A 127 -1.54 1.76 2.99
N ARG A 128 -0.75 1.60 1.92
CA ARG A 128 -1.16 0.78 0.75
C ARG A 128 -1.28 -0.70 1.08
N LEU A 129 -0.48 -1.19 2.01
CA LEU A 129 -0.37 -2.61 2.34
C LEU A 129 -1.23 -3.04 3.54
N GLU A 130 -1.93 -2.12 4.19
CA GLU A 130 -2.69 -2.36 5.42
C GLU A 130 -3.77 -3.44 5.26
N GLY A 131 -4.44 -3.50 4.09
CA GLY A 131 -5.49 -4.49 3.80
C GLY A 131 -4.99 -5.81 3.17
N LYS A 132 -3.69 -5.97 2.94
CA LYS A 132 -3.14 -7.16 2.25
C LYS A 132 -2.76 -8.22 3.27
N ARG A 133 -3.11 -9.49 3.03
CA ARG A 133 -2.78 -10.61 3.93
C ARG A 133 -1.31 -11.00 3.86
N THR A 134 -0.72 -10.97 2.67
CA THR A 134 0.66 -11.38 2.43
C THR A 134 1.42 -10.28 1.70
N VAL A 135 2.63 -9.95 2.16
CA VAL A 135 3.54 -9.01 1.48
C VAL A 135 4.84 -9.73 1.18
N VAL A 136 5.24 -9.74 -0.09
CA VAL A 136 6.45 -10.40 -0.56
C VAL A 136 7.46 -9.34 -1.00
N PHE A 137 8.60 -9.25 -0.31
CA PHE A 137 9.70 -8.38 -0.70
C PHE A 137 10.71 -9.13 -1.56
N HIS A 138 11.31 -8.45 -2.53
CA HIS A 138 12.45 -9.00 -3.27
C HIS A 138 13.38 -7.90 -3.78
N CYS A 139 14.61 -8.28 -4.13
CA CYS A 139 15.48 -7.45 -4.96
C CYS A 139 15.97 -8.26 -6.16
N ALA A 140 17.17 -7.99 -6.70
CA ALA A 140 17.74 -8.81 -7.76
C ALA A 140 18.03 -10.25 -7.31
N LEU A 141 18.73 -10.43 -6.19
CA LEU A 141 19.10 -11.75 -5.64
C LEU A 141 18.42 -12.08 -4.31
N SER A 142 17.74 -11.11 -3.69
CA SER A 142 17.12 -11.22 -2.35
C SER A 142 18.07 -11.68 -1.23
N GLN A 143 19.33 -11.24 -1.28
CA GLN A 143 20.36 -11.54 -0.27
C GLN A 143 20.55 -10.42 0.76
N GLN A 144 20.40 -9.15 0.36
CA GLN A 144 20.63 -7.98 1.23
C GLN A 144 19.44 -7.00 1.21
N ARG A 145 19.21 -6.29 0.10
CA ARG A 145 18.16 -5.25 0.00
C ARG A 145 16.75 -5.79 0.31
N GLY A 146 16.36 -6.91 -0.28
CA GLY A 146 15.05 -7.54 -0.03
C GLY A 146 14.79 -7.88 1.45
N PRO A 147 15.64 -8.69 2.11
CA PRO A 147 15.50 -8.98 3.53
C PRO A 147 15.57 -7.75 4.45
N SER A 148 16.46 -6.79 4.16
CA SER A 148 16.56 -5.54 4.93
C SER A 148 15.27 -4.71 4.83
N ALA A 149 14.68 -4.61 3.65
CA ALA A 149 13.42 -3.91 3.43
C ALA A 149 12.25 -4.57 4.18
N ALA A 150 12.16 -5.90 4.12
CA ALA A 150 11.14 -6.67 4.85
C ALA A 150 11.24 -6.45 6.36
N LEU A 151 12.46 -6.48 6.93
CA LEU A 151 12.66 -6.18 8.35
C LEU A 151 12.27 -4.76 8.71
N ARG A 152 12.64 -3.79 7.88
CA ARG A 152 12.30 -2.39 8.12
C ARG A 152 10.79 -2.20 8.14
N TYR A 153 10.11 -2.76 7.15
CA TYR A 153 8.65 -2.76 7.08
C TYR A 153 8.02 -3.36 8.35
N LEU A 154 8.50 -4.52 8.80
CA LEU A 154 8.02 -5.17 10.03
C LEU A 154 8.21 -4.29 11.28
N ARG A 155 9.37 -3.63 11.41
CA ARG A 155 9.67 -2.74 12.54
C ARG A 155 8.74 -1.54 12.57
N GLU A 156 8.59 -0.85 11.44
CA GLU A 156 7.74 0.33 11.36
C GLU A 156 6.26 -0.02 11.52
N ARG A 157 5.84 -1.16 10.98
CA ARG A 157 4.49 -1.69 11.22
C ARG A 157 4.25 -1.98 12.69
N THR A 158 5.17 -2.68 13.37
CA THR A 158 5.04 -2.99 14.80
C THR A 158 5.01 -1.71 15.64
N ALA A 159 5.84 -0.72 15.31
CA ALA A 159 5.82 0.58 15.95
C ALA A 159 4.47 1.29 15.79
N LYS A 160 3.88 1.25 14.59
CA LYS A 160 2.56 1.83 14.30
C LYS A 160 1.41 1.06 14.97
N SER A 161 1.52 -0.26 15.09
CA SER A 161 0.49 -1.13 15.70
C SER A 161 0.49 -1.12 17.23
N SER A 162 1.47 -0.50 17.88
CA SER A 162 1.49 -0.34 19.34
C SER A 162 0.31 0.48 19.91
N SER A 163 -0.50 1.09 19.04
CA SER A 163 -1.75 1.80 19.36
C SER A 163 -3.04 1.03 19.04
N GLY A 164 -2.99 -0.22 18.58
CA GLY A 164 -4.18 -1.05 18.31
C GLY A 164 -3.91 -2.34 17.52
N GLU A 165 -4.73 -3.37 17.75
CA GLU A 165 -4.62 -4.69 17.09
C GLU A 165 -4.69 -4.57 15.56
N SER A 166 -3.53 -4.56 14.91
CA SER A 166 -3.46 -4.66 13.45
C SER A 166 -3.56 -6.13 13.06
N PRO A 167 -4.34 -6.47 12.02
CA PRO A 167 -4.48 -7.86 11.58
C PRO A 167 -3.11 -8.46 11.24
N GLN A 168 -2.88 -9.71 11.65
CA GLN A 168 -1.63 -10.40 11.35
C GLN A 168 -1.45 -10.50 9.83
N GLN A 169 -0.42 -9.85 9.29
CA GLN A 169 -0.03 -10.02 7.88
C GLN A 169 1.32 -10.71 7.78
N GLU A 170 1.40 -11.60 6.81
CA GLU A 170 2.54 -12.45 6.54
C GLU A 170 3.55 -11.68 5.68
N VAL A 171 4.76 -11.47 6.19
CA VAL A 171 5.85 -10.83 5.44
C VAL A 171 6.85 -11.88 5.01
N LEU A 172 7.04 -12.01 3.70
CA LEU A 172 7.88 -13.01 3.05
C LEU A 172 8.96 -12.34 2.21
N VAL A 173 10.03 -13.06 1.95
CA VAL A 173 11.05 -12.67 0.97
C VAL A 173 11.07 -13.67 -0.19
N LEU A 174 11.02 -13.19 -1.43
CA LEU A 174 11.14 -14.05 -2.60
C LEU A 174 12.54 -14.65 -2.68
N ASP A 175 12.59 -15.97 -2.77
CA ASP A 175 13.86 -16.67 -2.85
C ASP A 175 14.55 -16.48 -4.22
N ARG A 176 15.87 -16.34 -4.19
CA ARG A 176 16.74 -16.00 -5.34
C ARG A 176 16.40 -14.69 -6.08
N GLY A 177 15.46 -13.90 -5.57
CA GLY A 177 15.08 -12.60 -6.12
C GLY A 177 14.55 -12.63 -7.55
N PHE A 178 14.61 -11.49 -8.23
CA PHE A 178 14.16 -11.37 -9.63
C PHE A 178 15.03 -12.20 -10.59
N GLU A 179 16.30 -12.42 -10.27
CA GLU A 179 17.20 -13.28 -11.05
C GLU A 179 16.69 -14.73 -11.10
N GLY A 180 16.36 -15.30 -9.93
CA GLY A 180 15.77 -16.64 -9.88
C GLY A 180 14.37 -16.72 -10.49
N TRP A 181 13.62 -15.61 -10.46
CA TRP A 181 12.31 -15.51 -11.10
C TRP A 181 12.43 -15.52 -12.63
N ARG A 182 13.25 -14.64 -13.20
CA ARG A 182 13.36 -14.47 -14.66
C ARG A 182 13.84 -15.73 -15.37
N GLN A 183 14.71 -16.52 -14.73
CA GLN A 183 15.21 -17.78 -15.28
C GLN A 183 14.09 -18.79 -15.57
N VAL A 184 12.97 -18.70 -14.84
CA VAL A 184 11.85 -19.64 -14.95
C VAL A 184 10.62 -18.99 -15.61
N TYR A 185 10.32 -17.74 -15.24
CA TYR A 185 9.08 -17.05 -15.61
C TYR A 185 9.31 -15.74 -16.37
N GLY A 186 10.55 -15.43 -16.78
CA GLY A 186 10.87 -14.17 -17.45
C GLY A 186 10.09 -13.98 -18.76
N GLU A 187 10.00 -15.03 -19.57
CA GLU A 187 9.27 -15.01 -20.85
C GLU A 187 7.75 -15.19 -20.70
N ASP A 188 7.24 -15.49 -19.50
CA ASP A 188 5.79 -15.65 -19.28
C ASP A 188 5.14 -14.28 -19.01
N GLU A 189 4.51 -13.72 -20.04
CA GLU A 189 3.79 -12.44 -19.96
C GLU A 189 2.64 -12.42 -18.95
N ARG A 190 2.15 -13.59 -18.51
CA ARG A 190 1.11 -13.66 -17.47
C ARG A 190 1.66 -13.32 -16.09
N LEU A 191 2.97 -13.46 -15.91
CA LEU A 191 3.68 -13.42 -14.64
C LEU A 191 4.73 -12.29 -14.58
N THR A 192 5.30 -11.92 -15.73
CA THR A 192 6.36 -10.93 -15.84
C THR A 192 5.97 -9.83 -16.83
N GLU A 193 6.20 -8.57 -16.46
CA GLU A 193 5.92 -7.39 -17.27
C GLU A 193 7.22 -6.69 -17.69
N GLY A 194 7.23 -6.17 -18.92
CA GLY A 194 8.37 -5.42 -19.46
C GLY A 194 9.66 -6.24 -19.61
N TYR A 195 9.56 -7.57 -19.74
CA TYR A 195 10.74 -8.43 -19.88
C TYR A 195 11.49 -8.14 -21.18
N ARG A 196 12.78 -7.85 -21.04
CA ARG A 196 13.68 -7.46 -22.14
C ARG A 196 14.82 -8.46 -22.22
N LYS A 197 14.63 -9.53 -23.00
CA LYS A 197 15.60 -10.63 -23.12
C LYS A 197 17.00 -10.17 -23.54
N ASP A 198 17.07 -9.11 -24.34
CA ASP A 198 18.29 -8.41 -24.79
C ASP A 198 19.13 -7.89 -23.62
N LEU A 199 18.50 -7.44 -22.53
CA LEU A 199 19.21 -6.92 -21.35
C LEU A 199 19.79 -8.02 -20.46
N TRP A 200 19.46 -9.29 -20.74
CA TRP A 200 19.82 -10.44 -19.91
C TRP A 200 20.58 -11.54 -20.67
N GLY A 201 20.84 -11.34 -21.97
CA GLY A 201 21.60 -12.28 -22.78
C GLY A 201 23.07 -12.32 -22.36
N ASP A 202 23.69 -13.49 -22.50
CA ASP A 202 25.11 -13.68 -22.20
C ASP A 202 25.98 -12.83 -23.13
N HIS A 203 26.83 -12.00 -22.54
CA HIS A 203 28.08 -11.55 -23.14
C HIS A 203 29.23 -12.32 -22.49
#